data_AF-A0A2M8IX43-F1
#
_entry.id   AF-A0A2M8IX43-F1
#
_cell.length_a   1.000
_cell.length_b   1.000
_cell.length_c   1.000
_cell.angle_alpha   90.00
_cell.angle_beta   90.00
_cell.angle_gamma   90.00
#
_symmetry.space_group_name_H-M   'P 1'
#
loop_
_entity.id
_entity.type
_entity.pdbx_description
1 polymer ?
#
loop_
_entity_poly.entity_id
_entity_poly.type
_entity_poly.pdbx_seq_one_letter_code
_entity_poly.pdbx_strand_id
1 'polypeptide(L)'
;MADLTTEFLGITSPNPFWLASAPPTDKEYNVRRAFEAGWGGVVWKTLGAEGPPVVNVNGPRYGAIWGADRRLLGLNNIELITDRPLQTNLDEITRVKKDYPDRAIIVSIMVPCEEGAWRDILPRVEATGADGIELNFGCPHGMSERGMGSAVGQVPEYIQMVTEWCKQYYSKPVIVKLTPNITDIRYPARAAHAGGADAVSLINTISSITSVNLDSFAPEPTIDGKGSHGGYCGPAVKPIAMNMVAEIARDPQTAGLPISGIGGVTTWRDAAEFMALGCGTVQVCTAAMTYGFRVVQEMISGLSHWMDEKGYASTADFVGKAVPNVTDWQYLNLNYIAKARIDQDACIKCGRCYAACEDTSHQAIWMKEGRVFEVNDAECVACNLCVDVCPVENCISMVELQPGETDLRTGKVVQADYANWTMHPNNPMSKAAE
;
A
#
# COMPACT_ATOMS: atom_id res chain seq x y z
N MET A 1 -1.77 -26.15 8.97
CA MET A 1 -1.90 -25.26 7.81
C MET A 1 -3.21 -24.54 7.95
N ALA A 2 -3.09 -23.31 8.41
CA ALA A 2 -4.16 -22.35 8.50
C ALA A 2 -4.88 -22.19 7.16
N ASP A 3 -6.18 -21.92 7.23
CA ASP A 3 -7.01 -21.71 6.07
C ASP A 3 -6.84 -20.28 5.55
N LEU A 4 -6.34 -20.17 4.32
CA LEU A 4 -6.20 -18.88 3.64
C LEU A 4 -7.43 -18.49 2.84
N THR A 5 -8.44 -19.38 2.73
CA THR A 5 -9.69 -19.07 2.03
C THR A 5 -10.24 -17.75 2.54
N THR A 6 -10.44 -16.83 1.60
CA THR A 6 -10.80 -15.45 1.90
C THR A 6 -12.18 -15.16 1.34
N GLU A 7 -13.04 -14.60 2.18
CA GLU A 7 -14.33 -14.04 1.79
C GLU A 7 -14.24 -12.52 1.86
N PHE A 8 -14.40 -11.86 0.71
CA PHE A 8 -14.36 -10.41 0.60
C PHE A 8 -15.52 -9.97 -0.28
N LEU A 9 -16.42 -9.12 0.22
CA LEU A 9 -17.62 -8.67 -0.52
C LEU A 9 -18.56 -9.82 -0.93
N GLY A 10 -18.58 -10.91 -0.16
CA GLY A 10 -19.31 -12.14 -0.51
C GLY A 10 -18.64 -12.94 -1.64
N ILE A 11 -17.43 -12.56 -2.07
CA ILE A 11 -16.63 -13.26 -3.07
C ILE A 11 -15.66 -14.18 -2.33
N THR A 12 -15.79 -15.48 -2.55
CA THR A 12 -14.86 -16.48 -2.03
C THR A 12 -13.67 -16.65 -2.98
N SER A 13 -12.45 -16.65 -2.44
CA SER A 13 -11.24 -16.97 -3.18
C SER A 13 -10.29 -17.85 -2.33
N PRO A 14 -9.39 -18.65 -2.95
CA PRO A 14 -8.56 -19.61 -2.21
C PRO A 14 -7.49 -18.98 -1.30
N ASN A 15 -7.19 -17.70 -1.49
CA ASN A 15 -6.22 -16.93 -0.71
C ASN A 15 -6.44 -15.43 -0.93
N PRO A 16 -5.93 -14.54 -0.05
CA PRO A 16 -6.16 -13.10 -0.14
C PRO A 16 -5.32 -12.40 -1.21
N PHE A 17 -4.51 -13.12 -2.00
CA PHE A 17 -3.58 -12.56 -2.97
C PHE A 17 -4.22 -12.42 -4.33
N TRP A 18 -4.53 -11.20 -4.73
CA TRP A 18 -5.10 -10.89 -6.03
C TRP A 18 -4.06 -10.17 -6.90
N LEU A 19 -4.04 -10.40 -8.21
CA LEU A 19 -3.26 -9.52 -9.10
C LEU A 19 -3.97 -8.19 -9.25
N ALA A 20 -3.25 -7.07 -9.17
CA ALA A 20 -3.84 -5.76 -9.40
C ALA A 20 -4.08 -5.52 -10.91
N SER A 21 -5.02 -4.62 -11.24
CA SER A 21 -5.24 -4.15 -12.62
C SER A 21 -3.98 -3.46 -13.16
N ALA A 22 -3.29 -4.17 -14.06
CA ALA A 22 -1.92 -3.87 -14.50
C ALA A 22 -1.56 -4.75 -15.73
N PRO A 23 -0.39 -4.58 -16.39
CA PRO A 23 0.00 -5.46 -17.51
C PRO A 23 -0.14 -6.97 -17.24
N PRO A 24 0.13 -7.49 -16.03
CA PRO A 24 -0.05 -8.91 -15.74
C PRO A 24 -1.49 -9.42 -15.89
N THR A 25 -2.50 -8.56 -16.00
CA THR A 25 -3.93 -8.91 -16.08
C THR A 25 -4.61 -8.39 -17.36
N ASP A 26 -3.86 -8.04 -18.39
CA ASP A 26 -4.40 -7.48 -19.65
C ASP A 26 -4.91 -8.53 -20.65
N LYS A 27 -4.54 -9.81 -20.46
CA LYS A 27 -4.86 -10.89 -21.41
C LYS A 27 -5.25 -12.16 -20.67
N GLU A 28 -6.20 -12.89 -21.26
CA GLU A 28 -6.58 -14.26 -20.85
C GLU A 28 -5.36 -15.15 -20.60
N TYR A 29 -4.38 -15.13 -21.50
CA TYR A 29 -3.16 -15.93 -21.37
C TYR A 29 -2.42 -15.70 -20.03
N ASN A 30 -2.30 -14.43 -19.62
CA ASN A 30 -1.60 -14.08 -18.40
C ASN A 30 -2.42 -14.45 -17.16
N VAL A 31 -3.74 -14.17 -17.19
CA VAL A 31 -4.65 -14.47 -16.08
C VAL A 31 -4.73 -15.97 -15.81
N ARG A 32 -4.84 -16.80 -16.85
CA ARG A 32 -4.84 -18.27 -16.69
C ARG A 32 -3.56 -18.76 -16.04
N ARG A 33 -2.40 -18.28 -16.49
CA ARG A 33 -1.09 -18.62 -15.89
C ARG A 33 -0.96 -18.16 -14.44
N ALA A 34 -1.59 -17.06 -14.08
CA ALA A 34 -1.65 -16.63 -12.68
C ALA A 34 -2.51 -17.59 -11.84
N PHE A 35 -3.71 -17.95 -12.30
CA PHE A 35 -4.54 -18.93 -11.58
C PHE A 35 -3.87 -20.30 -11.46
N GLU A 36 -3.23 -20.79 -12.52
CA GLU A 36 -2.42 -22.02 -12.49
C GLU A 36 -1.26 -21.93 -11.48
N ALA A 37 -0.67 -20.75 -11.27
CA ALA A 37 0.38 -20.54 -10.29
C ALA A 37 -0.13 -20.51 -8.84
N GLY A 38 -1.42 -20.28 -8.63
CA GLY A 38 -2.09 -20.31 -7.32
C GLY A 38 -2.71 -18.98 -6.86
N TRP A 39 -2.74 -17.93 -7.70
CA TRP A 39 -3.35 -16.64 -7.34
C TRP A 39 -4.83 -16.80 -6.96
N GLY A 40 -5.26 -16.17 -5.86
CA GLY A 40 -6.63 -16.25 -5.37
C GLY A 40 -7.63 -15.51 -6.25
N GLY A 41 -7.18 -14.43 -6.89
CA GLY A 41 -7.99 -13.61 -7.77
C GLY A 41 -7.17 -12.72 -8.69
N VAL A 42 -7.86 -12.02 -9.58
CA VAL A 42 -7.30 -10.93 -10.37
C VAL A 42 -8.27 -9.76 -10.44
N VAL A 43 -7.71 -8.56 -10.52
CA VAL A 43 -8.40 -7.41 -11.08
C VAL A 43 -7.95 -7.28 -12.54
N TRP A 44 -8.88 -7.52 -13.47
CA TRP A 44 -8.63 -7.41 -14.90
C TRP A 44 -8.19 -6.01 -15.28
N LYS A 45 -7.28 -5.88 -16.25
CA LYS A 45 -6.77 -4.58 -16.71
C LYS A 45 -7.93 -3.65 -17.05
N THR A 46 -7.79 -2.38 -16.68
CA THR A 46 -8.85 -1.37 -16.83
C THR A 46 -9.38 -1.30 -18.26
N LEU A 47 -10.69 -1.47 -18.39
CA LEU A 47 -11.43 -1.40 -19.65
C LEU A 47 -11.92 0.03 -19.92
N GLY A 48 -11.86 0.43 -21.19
CA GLY A 48 -12.49 1.65 -21.69
C GLY A 48 -13.89 1.38 -22.28
N ALA A 49 -14.57 2.47 -22.67
CA ALA A 49 -15.86 2.40 -23.35
C ALA A 49 -15.74 1.73 -24.73
N GLU A 50 -16.89 1.41 -25.33
CA GLU A 50 -16.92 0.92 -26.71
C GLU A 50 -16.39 1.97 -27.69
N GLY A 51 -15.60 1.52 -28.65
CA GLY A 51 -14.95 2.37 -29.64
C GLY A 51 -13.48 1.98 -29.83
N PRO A 52 -12.71 2.81 -30.56
CA PRO A 52 -11.27 2.63 -30.67
C PRO A 52 -10.62 2.64 -29.29
N PRO A 53 -9.79 1.64 -28.95
CA PRO A 53 -9.09 1.62 -27.67
C PRO A 53 -8.06 2.76 -27.60
N VAL A 54 -7.59 3.05 -26.37
CA VAL A 54 -6.51 4.02 -26.18
C VAL A 54 -5.24 3.57 -26.90
N VAL A 55 -4.45 4.54 -27.36
CA VAL A 55 -3.19 4.27 -28.03
C VAL A 55 -2.04 4.55 -27.07
N ASN A 56 -1.27 3.53 -26.77
CA ASN A 56 -0.05 3.65 -25.99
C ASN A 56 1.11 4.19 -26.83
N VAL A 57 2.10 4.79 -26.17
CA VAL A 57 3.35 5.16 -26.82
C VAL A 57 4.11 3.91 -27.29
N ASN A 58 4.68 3.99 -28.49
CA ASN A 58 5.54 2.94 -29.06
C ASN A 58 6.98 3.16 -28.57
N GLY A 59 7.29 2.66 -27.38
CA GLY A 59 8.64 2.78 -26.79
C GLY A 59 8.70 2.33 -25.33
N PRO A 60 9.83 2.58 -24.64
CA PRO A 60 9.96 2.23 -23.24
C PRO A 60 8.92 2.98 -22.40
N ARG A 61 8.08 2.20 -21.71
CA ARG A 61 7.04 2.72 -20.81
C ARG A 61 7.37 2.59 -19.34
N TYR A 62 8.54 2.03 -19.02
CA TYR A 62 8.96 1.74 -17.65
C TYR A 62 10.29 2.42 -17.32
N GLY A 63 10.31 3.15 -16.22
CA GLY A 63 11.50 3.60 -15.51
C GLY A 63 11.65 2.82 -14.21
N ALA A 64 12.79 2.93 -13.54
CA ALA A 64 13.04 2.17 -12.33
C ALA A 64 14.06 2.85 -11.42
N ILE A 65 13.92 2.59 -10.12
CA ILE A 65 14.90 2.94 -9.09
C ILE A 65 15.50 1.64 -8.56
N TRP A 66 16.82 1.63 -8.38
CA TRP A 66 17.56 0.46 -7.93
C TRP A 66 18.34 0.74 -6.64
N GLY A 67 18.54 -0.32 -5.87
CA GLY A 67 19.49 -0.35 -4.76
C GLY A 67 20.92 -0.55 -5.25
N ALA A 68 21.86 -0.54 -4.30
CA ALA A 68 23.30 -0.66 -4.59
C ALA A 68 23.67 -1.95 -5.34
N ASP A 69 22.91 -3.02 -5.17
CA ASP A 69 23.06 -4.34 -5.79
C ASP A 69 22.20 -4.53 -7.05
N ARG A 70 21.69 -3.43 -7.62
CA ARG A 70 20.75 -3.42 -8.75
C ARG A 70 19.37 -4.02 -8.44
N ARG A 71 19.08 -4.33 -7.17
CA ARG A 71 17.75 -4.74 -6.71
C ARG A 71 16.73 -3.65 -7.01
N LEU A 72 15.59 -4.02 -7.56
CA LEU A 72 14.51 -3.10 -7.87
C LEU A 72 13.87 -2.56 -6.58
N LEU A 73 13.89 -1.24 -6.39
CA LEU A 73 13.24 -0.56 -5.27
C LEU A 73 11.86 0.00 -5.66
N GLY A 74 11.68 0.31 -6.95
CA GLY A 74 10.40 0.71 -7.51
C GLY A 74 10.45 0.84 -9.03
N LEU A 75 9.27 0.81 -9.65
CA LEU A 75 9.07 1.10 -11.06
C LEU A 75 8.31 2.41 -11.19
N ASN A 76 8.57 3.13 -12.27
CA ASN A 76 7.69 4.16 -12.77
C ASN A 76 7.14 3.69 -14.12
N ASN A 77 5.88 4.02 -14.42
CA ASN A 77 5.29 3.67 -15.70
C ASN A 77 4.53 4.83 -16.31
N ILE A 78 4.46 4.87 -17.64
CA ILE A 78 3.61 5.78 -18.44
C ILE A 78 2.61 4.98 -19.30
N GLU A 79 2.12 3.86 -18.76
CA GLU A 79 1.19 2.96 -19.43
C GLU A 79 -0.26 3.36 -19.14
N LEU A 80 -1.10 3.37 -20.17
CA LEU A 80 -2.52 3.70 -20.06
C LEU A 80 -3.37 2.46 -19.69
N ILE A 81 -4.70 2.60 -19.80
CA ILE A 81 -5.66 1.47 -19.76
C ILE A 81 -5.43 0.48 -20.92
N THR A 82 -6.23 -0.58 -21.01
CA THR A 82 -6.07 -1.58 -22.07
C THR A 82 -6.15 -0.93 -23.46
N ASP A 83 -5.20 -1.26 -24.33
CA ASP A 83 -5.21 -0.86 -25.76
C ASP A 83 -5.92 -1.90 -26.64
N ARG A 84 -6.69 -2.79 -26.01
CA ARG A 84 -7.38 -3.90 -26.66
C ARG A 84 -8.88 -3.61 -26.77
N PRO A 85 -9.56 -4.12 -27.83
CA PRO A 85 -11.01 -3.95 -27.98
C PRO A 85 -11.79 -4.44 -26.76
N LEU A 86 -12.83 -3.69 -26.37
CA LEU A 86 -13.70 -4.04 -25.25
C LEU A 86 -14.27 -5.46 -25.40
N GLN A 87 -14.81 -5.80 -26.57
CA GLN A 87 -15.43 -7.10 -26.79
C GLN A 87 -14.46 -8.27 -26.59
N THR A 88 -13.20 -8.12 -27.01
CA THR A 88 -12.18 -9.15 -26.79
C THR A 88 -11.94 -9.40 -25.32
N ASN A 89 -11.86 -8.35 -24.51
CA ASN A 89 -11.74 -8.48 -23.05
C ASN A 89 -12.98 -9.15 -22.44
N LEU A 90 -14.20 -8.75 -22.83
CA LEU A 90 -15.44 -9.35 -22.32
C LEU A 90 -15.53 -10.85 -22.63
N ASP A 91 -15.18 -11.25 -23.85
CA ASP A 91 -15.18 -12.67 -24.26
C ASP A 91 -14.14 -13.47 -23.48
N GLU A 92 -12.95 -12.90 -23.26
CA GLU A 92 -11.87 -13.49 -22.46
C GLU A 92 -12.26 -13.66 -21.00
N ILE A 93 -12.80 -12.63 -20.37
CA ILE A 93 -13.29 -12.67 -18.98
C ILE A 93 -14.34 -13.76 -18.82
N THR A 94 -15.30 -13.84 -19.76
CA THR A 94 -16.36 -14.85 -19.75
C THR A 94 -15.81 -16.28 -19.77
N ARG A 95 -14.84 -16.56 -20.66
CA ARG A 95 -14.19 -17.88 -20.72
C ARG A 95 -13.41 -18.19 -19.46
N VAL A 96 -12.62 -17.24 -18.97
CA VAL A 96 -11.80 -17.43 -17.78
C VAL A 96 -12.67 -17.65 -16.54
N LYS A 97 -13.71 -16.85 -16.32
CA LYS A 97 -14.60 -17.02 -15.16
C LYS A 97 -15.32 -18.38 -15.17
N LYS A 98 -15.75 -18.83 -16.35
CA LYS A 98 -16.35 -20.15 -16.53
C LYS A 98 -15.40 -21.29 -16.15
N ASP A 99 -14.14 -21.18 -16.56
CA ASP A 99 -13.13 -22.22 -16.32
C ASP A 99 -12.56 -22.20 -14.89
N TYR A 100 -12.62 -21.04 -14.23
CA TYR A 100 -12.09 -20.80 -12.87
C TYR A 100 -13.17 -20.20 -11.95
N PRO A 101 -14.26 -20.93 -11.66
CA PRO A 101 -15.36 -20.41 -10.86
C PRO A 101 -14.97 -20.11 -9.41
N ASP A 102 -13.94 -20.79 -8.90
CA ASP A 102 -13.38 -20.63 -7.55
C ASP A 102 -12.44 -19.43 -7.41
N ARG A 103 -12.11 -18.72 -8.49
CA ARG A 103 -11.20 -17.56 -8.47
C ARG A 103 -11.96 -16.26 -8.56
N ALA A 104 -11.54 -15.27 -7.78
CA ALA A 104 -12.11 -13.94 -7.87
C ALA A 104 -11.67 -13.23 -9.16
N ILE A 105 -12.63 -12.66 -9.90
CA ILE A 105 -12.39 -11.81 -11.06
C ILE A 105 -13.14 -10.50 -10.87
N ILE A 106 -12.39 -9.45 -10.60
CA ILE A 106 -12.90 -8.07 -10.56
C ILE A 106 -12.54 -7.42 -11.90
N VAL A 107 -13.47 -6.70 -12.52
CA VAL A 107 -13.18 -6.00 -13.78
C VAL A 107 -12.93 -4.53 -13.48
N SER A 108 -11.72 -4.05 -13.77
CA SER A 108 -11.43 -2.62 -13.63
C SER A 108 -12.04 -1.83 -14.78
N ILE A 109 -12.69 -0.69 -14.51
CA ILE A 109 -13.38 0.13 -15.52
C ILE A 109 -12.97 1.59 -15.38
N MET A 110 -12.77 2.25 -16.53
CA MET A 110 -12.64 3.70 -16.60
C MET A 110 -13.28 4.22 -17.90
N VAL A 111 -14.40 4.90 -17.75
CA VAL A 111 -15.15 5.54 -18.85
C VAL A 111 -15.43 7.00 -18.48
N PRO A 112 -15.85 7.86 -19.44
CA PRO A 112 -16.18 9.25 -19.15
C PRO A 112 -17.14 9.40 -17.96
N CYS A 113 -17.03 10.49 -17.21
CA CYS A 113 -17.92 10.81 -16.08
C CYS A 113 -19.29 11.31 -16.57
N GLU A 114 -19.92 10.50 -17.42
CA GLU A 114 -21.23 10.71 -18.02
C GLU A 114 -22.07 9.46 -17.73
N GLU A 115 -23.24 9.63 -17.12
CA GLU A 115 -24.08 8.51 -16.67
C GLU A 115 -24.36 7.48 -17.78
N GLY A 116 -24.57 7.94 -19.01
CA GLY A 116 -24.81 7.08 -20.18
C GLY A 116 -23.67 6.10 -20.44
N ALA A 117 -22.41 6.55 -20.34
CA ALA A 117 -21.25 5.69 -20.56
C ALA A 117 -21.16 4.55 -19.52
N TRP A 118 -21.49 4.83 -18.27
CA TRP A 118 -21.56 3.83 -17.21
C TRP A 118 -22.74 2.89 -17.39
N ARG A 119 -23.93 3.43 -17.68
CA ARG A 119 -25.14 2.65 -17.95
C ARG A 119 -24.96 1.66 -19.11
N ASP A 120 -24.16 2.01 -20.12
CA ASP A 120 -23.92 1.16 -21.29
C ASP A 120 -22.92 0.02 -21.02
N ILE A 121 -21.84 0.29 -20.27
CA ILE A 121 -20.78 -0.71 -20.05
C ILE A 121 -21.09 -1.71 -18.93
N LEU A 122 -21.78 -1.27 -17.87
CA LEU A 122 -22.00 -2.08 -16.67
C LEU A 122 -22.75 -3.40 -16.95
N PRO A 123 -23.86 -3.43 -17.72
CA PRO A 123 -24.55 -4.68 -18.03
C PRO A 123 -23.72 -5.65 -18.86
N ARG A 124 -22.83 -5.13 -19.73
CA ARG A 124 -21.93 -5.95 -20.56
C ARG A 124 -20.88 -6.64 -19.71
N VAL A 125 -20.32 -5.93 -18.74
CA VAL A 125 -19.36 -6.50 -17.78
C VAL A 125 -20.08 -7.50 -16.87
N GLU A 126 -21.28 -7.18 -16.40
CA GLU A 126 -22.07 -8.09 -15.56
C GLU A 126 -22.33 -9.44 -16.23
N ALA A 127 -22.67 -9.39 -17.52
CA ALA A 127 -22.95 -10.55 -18.37
C ALA A 127 -21.75 -11.50 -18.55
N THR A 128 -20.51 -11.04 -18.30
CA THR A 128 -19.33 -11.91 -18.34
C THR A 128 -19.28 -12.92 -17.20
N GLY A 129 -20.07 -12.70 -16.15
CA GLY A 129 -20.03 -13.51 -14.93
C GLY A 129 -18.97 -13.08 -13.92
N ALA A 130 -18.16 -12.05 -14.20
CA ALA A 130 -17.20 -11.48 -13.23
C ALA A 130 -17.84 -11.18 -11.87
N ASP A 131 -17.07 -11.26 -10.80
CA ASP A 131 -17.57 -11.23 -9.42
C ASP A 131 -17.85 -9.81 -8.92
N GLY A 132 -17.29 -8.79 -9.58
CA GLY A 132 -17.46 -7.39 -9.21
C GLY A 132 -16.71 -6.46 -10.17
N ILE A 133 -16.76 -5.15 -9.88
CA ILE A 133 -16.02 -4.13 -10.64
C ILE A 133 -15.10 -3.32 -9.73
N GLU A 134 -14.02 -2.78 -10.31
CA GLU A 134 -13.14 -1.81 -9.69
C GLU A 134 -13.14 -0.50 -10.49
N LEU A 135 -13.63 0.59 -9.91
CA LEU A 135 -13.66 1.90 -10.54
C LEU A 135 -12.26 2.52 -10.48
N ASN A 136 -11.58 2.65 -11.62
CA ASN A 136 -10.22 3.17 -11.65
C ASN A 136 -10.22 4.71 -11.71
N PHE A 137 -10.17 5.34 -10.53
CA PHE A 137 -10.01 6.79 -10.40
C PHE A 137 -8.58 7.18 -10.02
N GLY A 138 -7.58 6.33 -10.31
CA GLY A 138 -6.22 6.54 -9.81
C GLY A 138 -5.11 6.70 -10.85
N CYS A 139 -5.40 6.57 -12.14
CA CYS A 139 -4.39 6.70 -13.21
C CYS A 139 -3.75 8.10 -13.20
N PRO A 140 -2.44 8.27 -12.92
CA PRO A 140 -1.84 9.59 -12.71
C PRO A 140 -1.40 10.30 -14.01
N HIS A 141 -1.51 9.65 -15.17
CA HIS A 141 -0.81 10.06 -16.40
C HIS A 141 -1.37 11.28 -17.12
N GLY A 142 -2.57 11.74 -16.76
CA GLY A 142 -3.17 12.98 -17.29
C GLY A 142 -3.34 13.04 -18.82
N MET A 143 -4.04 14.10 -19.28
CA MET A 143 -4.28 14.60 -20.66
C MET A 143 -4.74 13.63 -21.77
N SER A 144 -4.13 12.45 -21.94
CA SER A 144 -4.55 11.41 -22.91
C SER A 144 -5.97 10.87 -22.60
N GLU A 145 -6.40 11.03 -21.35
CA GLU A 145 -7.66 10.52 -20.79
C GLU A 145 -8.64 11.66 -20.42
N ARG A 146 -8.55 12.84 -21.05
CA ARG A 146 -9.39 14.06 -20.83
C ARG A 146 -10.27 14.04 -19.57
N GLY A 147 -9.70 14.44 -18.43
CA GLY A 147 -10.46 14.62 -17.18
C GLY A 147 -10.89 13.33 -16.46
N MET A 148 -10.32 12.17 -16.80
CA MET A 148 -10.53 10.88 -16.12
C MET A 148 -9.32 10.50 -15.22
N GLY A 149 -9.36 9.33 -14.58
CA GLY A 149 -8.26 8.83 -13.75
C GLY A 149 -8.09 9.60 -12.45
N SER A 150 -6.84 9.90 -12.06
CA SER A 150 -6.52 10.59 -10.80
C SER A 150 -7.14 11.98 -10.69
N ALA A 151 -7.41 12.64 -11.82
CA ALA A 151 -8.12 13.93 -11.84
C ALA A 151 -9.55 13.81 -11.30
N VAL A 152 -10.22 12.69 -11.55
CA VAL A 152 -11.53 12.36 -10.96
C VAL A 152 -11.36 11.92 -9.52
N GLY A 153 -10.35 11.08 -9.24
CA GLY A 153 -10.09 10.55 -7.90
C GLY A 153 -9.68 11.59 -6.87
N GLN A 154 -9.36 12.82 -7.29
CA GLN A 154 -9.10 13.96 -6.42
C GLN A 154 -10.36 14.79 -6.10
N VAL A 155 -11.50 14.49 -6.75
CA VAL A 155 -12.76 15.24 -6.61
C VAL A 155 -13.80 14.31 -5.95
N PRO A 156 -14.00 14.39 -4.62
CA PRO A 156 -14.92 13.52 -3.90
C PRO A 156 -16.33 13.48 -4.50
N GLU A 157 -16.83 14.61 -5.00
CA GLU A 157 -18.16 14.72 -5.62
C GLU A 157 -18.31 13.80 -6.84
N TYR A 158 -17.26 13.69 -7.67
CA TYR A 158 -17.30 12.80 -8.83
C TYR A 158 -17.19 11.34 -8.43
N ILE A 159 -16.42 11.03 -7.39
CA ILE A 159 -16.35 9.66 -6.84
C ILE A 159 -17.73 9.23 -6.37
N GLN A 160 -18.40 10.05 -5.55
CA GLN A 160 -19.72 9.75 -5.04
C GLN A 160 -20.72 9.56 -6.20
N MET A 161 -20.80 10.52 -7.11
CA MET A 161 -21.72 10.50 -8.25
C MET A 161 -21.56 9.24 -9.12
N VAL A 162 -20.33 8.90 -9.51
CA VAL A 162 -20.10 7.72 -10.36
C VAL A 162 -20.37 6.43 -9.60
N THR A 163 -20.06 6.38 -8.30
CA THR A 163 -20.37 5.23 -7.45
C THR A 163 -21.88 5.02 -7.36
N GLU A 164 -22.67 6.09 -7.18
CA GLU A 164 -24.14 6.04 -7.17
C GLU A 164 -24.70 5.49 -8.48
N TRP A 165 -24.19 5.95 -9.63
CA TRP A 165 -24.57 5.38 -10.93
C TRP A 165 -24.24 3.89 -11.03
N CYS A 166 -23.06 3.48 -10.57
CA CYS A 166 -22.69 2.07 -10.57
C CYS A 166 -23.65 1.26 -9.69
N LYS A 167 -23.96 1.72 -8.49
CA LYS A 167 -24.91 1.03 -7.59
C LYS A 167 -26.34 1.03 -8.11
N GLN A 168 -26.71 1.99 -8.96
CA GLN A 168 -28.01 2.03 -9.63
C GLN A 168 -28.10 1.02 -10.80
N TYR A 169 -27.03 0.85 -11.57
CA TYR A 169 -27.06 0.09 -12.84
C TYR A 169 -26.33 -1.26 -12.77
N TYR A 170 -25.71 -1.62 -11.64
CA TYR A 170 -24.92 -2.84 -11.47
C TYR A 170 -25.30 -3.54 -10.17
N SER A 171 -25.58 -4.85 -10.24
CA SER A 171 -26.09 -5.59 -9.07
C SER A 171 -25.00 -6.21 -8.19
N LYS A 172 -23.77 -6.32 -8.70
CA LYS A 172 -22.64 -6.96 -8.03
C LYS A 172 -21.76 -5.93 -7.29
N PRO A 173 -20.80 -6.39 -6.45
CA PRO A 173 -19.93 -5.49 -5.70
C PRO A 173 -19.17 -4.47 -6.56
N VAL A 174 -19.08 -3.24 -6.03
CA VAL A 174 -18.39 -2.09 -6.60
C VAL A 174 -17.26 -1.67 -5.66
N ILE A 175 -16.03 -1.78 -6.13
CA ILE A 175 -14.81 -1.36 -5.44
C ILE A 175 -14.34 -0.04 -6.03
N VAL A 176 -14.01 0.96 -5.22
CA VAL A 176 -13.45 2.24 -5.73
C VAL A 176 -11.95 2.28 -5.49
N LYS A 177 -11.15 2.39 -6.57
CA LYS A 177 -9.69 2.46 -6.49
C LYS A 177 -9.20 3.88 -6.29
N LEU A 178 -8.61 4.15 -5.13
CA LEU A 178 -8.22 5.50 -4.71
C LEU A 178 -6.81 5.89 -5.16
N THR A 179 -6.66 7.16 -5.54
CA THR A 179 -5.37 7.77 -5.88
C THR A 179 -4.61 8.20 -4.63
N PRO A 180 -3.29 7.97 -4.55
CA PRO A 180 -2.47 8.55 -3.48
C PRO A 180 -2.10 10.02 -3.73
N ASN A 181 -2.42 10.55 -4.92
CA ASN A 181 -2.03 11.90 -5.34
C ASN A 181 -3.02 12.93 -4.79
N ILE A 182 -3.22 12.95 -3.47
CA ILE A 182 -4.20 13.77 -2.76
C ILE A 182 -3.64 14.20 -1.40
N THR A 183 -4.15 15.30 -0.86
CA THR A 183 -3.74 15.79 0.46
C THR A 183 -4.23 14.89 1.60
N ASP A 184 -5.48 14.41 1.51
CA ASP A 184 -6.10 13.58 2.53
C ASP A 184 -6.95 12.50 1.86
N ILE A 185 -6.56 11.25 2.07
CA ILE A 185 -7.18 10.07 1.45
C ILE A 185 -8.59 9.78 2.02
N ARG A 186 -8.92 10.35 3.19
CA ARG A 186 -10.21 10.10 3.84
C ARG A 186 -11.36 10.75 3.08
N TYR A 187 -11.15 11.91 2.45
CA TYR A 187 -12.20 12.57 1.67
C TYR A 187 -12.73 11.71 0.50
N PRO A 188 -11.87 11.20 -0.41
CA PRO A 188 -12.35 10.34 -1.48
C PRO A 188 -12.89 8.99 -0.96
N ALA A 189 -12.36 8.44 0.14
CA ALA A 189 -12.90 7.23 0.75
C ALA A 189 -14.31 7.42 1.33
N ARG A 190 -14.56 8.54 2.04
CA ARG A 190 -15.88 8.93 2.54
C ARG A 190 -16.88 9.12 1.40
N ALA A 191 -16.46 9.73 0.29
CA ALA A 191 -17.31 9.90 -0.87
C ALA A 191 -17.65 8.57 -1.56
N ALA A 192 -16.67 7.67 -1.70
CA ALA A 192 -16.93 6.31 -2.18
C ALA A 192 -17.97 5.59 -1.28
N HIS A 193 -17.77 5.66 0.04
CA HIS A 193 -18.70 5.09 1.01
C HIS A 193 -20.10 5.72 0.92
N ALA A 194 -20.20 7.05 0.84
CA ALA A 194 -21.46 7.77 0.71
C ALA A 194 -22.21 7.43 -0.59
N GLY A 195 -21.48 7.18 -1.68
CA GLY A 195 -22.06 6.72 -2.95
C GLY A 195 -22.47 5.24 -2.96
N GLY A 196 -22.23 4.52 -1.86
CA GLY A 196 -22.62 3.12 -1.69
C GLY A 196 -21.60 2.10 -2.19
N ALA A 197 -20.32 2.48 -2.31
CA ALA A 197 -19.25 1.52 -2.63
C ALA A 197 -19.22 0.39 -1.60
N ASP A 198 -19.04 -0.84 -2.09
CA ASP A 198 -18.94 -2.02 -1.21
C ASP A 198 -17.53 -2.17 -0.63
N ALA A 199 -16.52 -1.56 -1.27
CA ALA A 199 -15.15 -1.46 -0.76
C ALA A 199 -14.39 -0.30 -1.40
N VAL A 200 -13.23 0.00 -0.82
CA VAL A 200 -12.17 0.75 -1.50
C VAL A 200 -10.95 -0.13 -1.74
N SER A 201 -10.21 0.15 -2.80
CA SER A 201 -8.88 -0.40 -3.02
C SER A 201 -7.84 0.71 -3.12
N LEU A 202 -6.69 0.53 -2.50
CA LEU A 202 -5.69 1.60 -2.47
C LEU A 202 -4.29 1.09 -2.13
N ILE A 203 -3.24 1.70 -2.67
CA ILE A 203 -3.24 2.90 -3.53
C ILE A 203 -3.04 2.55 -5.01
N ASN A 204 -3.51 3.44 -5.90
CA ASN A 204 -2.95 3.53 -7.25
C ASN A 204 -1.51 4.09 -7.18
N THR A 205 -0.88 4.30 -8.33
CA THR A 205 0.51 4.75 -8.43
C THR A 205 0.71 6.23 -8.07
N ILE A 206 1.89 6.58 -7.57
CA ILE A 206 2.25 7.94 -7.14
C ILE A 206 2.90 8.69 -8.31
N SER A 207 2.41 9.88 -8.66
CA SER A 207 3.00 10.68 -9.74
C SER A 207 4.45 11.02 -9.44
N SER A 208 5.36 10.66 -10.36
CA SER A 208 6.80 10.88 -10.18
C SER A 208 7.59 10.95 -11.47
N ILE A 209 8.82 11.46 -11.35
CA ILE A 209 9.93 11.28 -12.29
C ILE A 209 11.00 10.48 -11.56
N THR A 210 11.50 9.39 -12.14
CA THR A 210 12.51 8.55 -11.48
C THR A 210 13.95 9.02 -11.70
N SER A 211 14.25 9.50 -12.90
CA SER A 211 15.58 9.98 -13.25
C SER A 211 15.48 10.97 -14.40
N VAL A 212 16.54 11.76 -14.58
CA VAL A 212 16.76 12.62 -15.73
C VAL A 212 18.07 12.21 -16.38
N ASN A 213 18.02 11.88 -17.66
CA ASN A 213 19.23 11.66 -18.44
C ASN A 213 19.98 12.98 -18.61
N LEU A 214 21.21 13.09 -18.09
CA LEU A 214 21.93 14.37 -18.03
C LEU A 214 22.59 14.79 -19.35
N ASP A 215 22.63 13.92 -20.35
CA ASP A 215 23.11 14.28 -21.69
C ASP A 215 21.99 14.89 -22.54
N SER A 216 20.79 14.30 -22.46
CA SER A 216 19.61 14.74 -23.22
C SER A 216 18.68 15.67 -22.44
N PHE A 217 18.90 15.84 -21.13
CA PHE A 217 18.06 16.59 -20.20
C PHE A 217 16.58 16.18 -20.23
N ALA A 218 16.32 14.89 -20.49
CA ALA A 218 14.98 14.33 -20.58
C ALA A 218 14.68 13.40 -19.39
N PRO A 219 13.47 13.45 -18.81
CA PRO A 219 13.03 12.45 -17.84
C PRO A 219 13.06 11.04 -18.43
N GLU A 220 13.40 10.03 -17.64
CA GLU A 220 13.37 8.63 -18.08
C GLU A 220 12.13 7.90 -17.54
N PRO A 221 11.50 7.01 -18.35
CA PRO A 221 11.89 6.61 -19.70
C PRO A 221 11.60 7.69 -20.75
N THR A 222 12.42 7.71 -21.81
CA THR A 222 12.31 8.70 -22.90
C THR A 222 11.64 8.10 -24.15
N ILE A 223 10.81 8.89 -24.82
CA ILE A 223 10.23 8.65 -26.14
C ILE A 223 10.68 9.81 -27.02
N ASP A 224 11.47 9.52 -28.05
CA ASP A 224 11.96 10.52 -29.02
C ASP A 224 12.57 11.77 -28.35
N GLY A 225 13.42 11.56 -27.35
CA GLY A 225 14.09 12.64 -26.60
C GLY A 225 13.21 13.42 -25.63
N LYS A 226 11.98 12.95 -25.34
CA LYS A 226 11.06 13.55 -24.35
C LYS A 226 10.65 12.53 -23.29
N GLY A 227 10.43 12.98 -22.07
CA GLY A 227 9.89 12.17 -20.98
C GLY A 227 8.68 12.87 -20.35
N SER A 228 7.87 12.10 -19.62
CA SER A 228 6.74 12.61 -18.84
C SER A 228 6.85 12.14 -17.40
N HIS A 229 6.08 12.77 -16.51
CA HIS A 229 5.78 12.13 -15.23
C HIS A 229 5.02 10.82 -15.49
N GLY A 230 5.23 9.85 -14.59
CA GLY A 230 4.59 8.55 -14.62
C GLY A 230 4.11 8.13 -13.23
N GLY A 231 3.58 6.93 -13.13
CA GLY A 231 3.12 6.33 -11.89
C GLY A 231 4.19 5.46 -11.23
N TYR A 232 4.66 5.87 -10.06
CA TYR A 232 5.58 5.14 -9.21
C TYR A 232 4.88 4.04 -8.40
N CYS A 233 5.46 2.84 -8.40
CA CYS A 233 4.99 1.67 -7.69
C CYS A 233 6.17 0.79 -7.23
N GLY A 234 5.87 -0.26 -6.47
CA GLY A 234 6.87 -1.19 -5.94
C GLY A 234 7.17 -0.99 -4.46
N PRO A 235 8.17 -1.70 -3.91
CA PRO A 235 8.43 -1.75 -2.46
C PRO A 235 8.49 -0.37 -1.78
N ALA A 236 9.10 0.61 -2.45
CA ALA A 236 9.26 1.95 -1.92
C ALA A 236 7.94 2.70 -1.64
N VAL A 237 6.81 2.30 -2.23
CA VAL A 237 5.51 2.95 -1.97
C VAL A 237 4.76 2.38 -0.77
N LYS A 238 5.19 1.22 -0.24
CA LYS A 238 4.52 0.50 0.85
C LYS A 238 4.25 1.39 2.09
N PRO A 239 5.22 2.18 2.60
CA PRO A 239 4.96 3.01 3.79
C PRO A 239 3.85 4.05 3.56
N ILE A 240 3.76 4.61 2.35
CA ILE A 240 2.72 5.59 1.98
C ILE A 240 1.36 4.90 1.90
N ALA A 241 1.31 3.73 1.25
CA ALA A 241 0.10 2.94 1.13
C ALA A 241 -0.45 2.48 2.51
N MET A 242 0.41 1.98 3.39
CA MET A 242 0.02 1.55 4.74
C MET A 242 -0.50 2.71 5.58
N ASN A 243 0.11 3.89 5.50
CA ASN A 243 -0.40 5.08 6.16
C ASN A 243 -1.82 5.42 5.69
N MET A 244 -2.06 5.42 4.38
CA MET A 244 -3.39 5.71 3.82
C MET A 244 -4.44 4.65 4.17
N VAL A 245 -4.08 3.38 4.19
CA VAL A 245 -4.94 2.28 4.68
C VAL A 245 -5.31 2.54 6.13
N ALA A 246 -4.34 2.84 6.98
CA ALA A 246 -4.58 3.09 8.40
C ALA A 246 -5.50 4.30 8.64
N GLU A 247 -5.32 5.39 7.87
CA GLU A 247 -6.19 6.56 7.93
C GLU A 247 -7.66 6.23 7.62
N ILE A 248 -7.93 5.40 6.62
CA ILE A 248 -9.31 4.99 6.28
C ILE A 248 -9.85 4.00 7.30
N ALA A 249 -9.04 3.03 7.72
CA ALA A 249 -9.46 1.99 8.65
C ALA A 249 -9.84 2.57 10.03
N ARG A 250 -9.18 3.65 10.45
CA ARG A 250 -9.46 4.33 11.74
C ARG A 250 -10.45 5.48 11.64
N ASP A 251 -10.87 5.87 10.44
CA ASP A 251 -11.79 6.99 10.25
C ASP A 251 -13.24 6.59 10.60
N PRO A 252 -13.90 7.26 11.55
CA PRO A 252 -15.27 6.91 11.96
C PRO A 252 -16.29 6.95 10.82
N GLN A 253 -16.09 7.79 9.80
CA GLN A 253 -17.03 7.92 8.67
C GLN A 253 -16.95 6.79 7.65
N THR A 254 -15.87 6.01 7.69
CA THR A 254 -15.65 4.82 6.86
C THR A 254 -15.51 3.57 7.74
N ALA A 255 -15.97 3.62 8.99
CA ALA A 255 -15.93 2.49 9.89
C ALA A 255 -16.64 1.27 9.30
N GLY A 256 -15.93 0.16 9.18
CA GLY A 256 -16.45 -1.07 8.59
C GLY A 256 -16.43 -1.13 7.07
N LEU A 257 -15.98 -0.08 6.37
CA LEU A 257 -15.77 -0.11 4.92
C LEU A 257 -14.65 -1.11 4.59
N PRO A 258 -14.92 -2.18 3.81
CA PRO A 258 -13.89 -3.13 3.43
C PRO A 258 -12.79 -2.50 2.56
N ILE A 259 -11.56 -2.96 2.79
CA ILE A 259 -10.37 -2.44 2.10
C ILE A 259 -9.64 -3.57 1.37
N SER A 260 -9.31 -3.37 0.10
CA SER A 260 -8.36 -4.18 -0.67
C SER A 260 -7.03 -3.43 -0.78
N GLY A 261 -6.01 -3.87 -0.05
CA GLY A 261 -4.71 -3.17 0.05
C GLY A 261 -3.84 -3.35 -1.19
N ILE A 262 -3.15 -2.30 -1.64
CA ILE A 262 -2.30 -2.26 -2.83
C ILE A 262 -1.12 -1.32 -2.58
N GLY A 263 0.07 -1.69 -3.07
CA GLY A 263 1.23 -0.80 -3.09
C GLY A 263 2.43 -1.39 -2.34
N GLY A 264 3.39 -1.90 -3.10
CA GLY A 264 4.66 -2.40 -2.54
C GLY A 264 4.58 -3.74 -1.80
N VAL A 265 3.46 -4.47 -1.91
CA VAL A 265 3.38 -5.87 -1.44
C VAL A 265 4.31 -6.74 -2.28
N THR A 266 5.32 -7.34 -1.64
CA THR A 266 6.28 -8.24 -2.30
C THR A 266 6.45 -9.58 -1.61
N THR A 267 6.10 -9.67 -0.34
CA THR A 267 6.23 -10.87 0.49
C THR A 267 4.95 -11.16 1.25
N TRP A 268 4.87 -12.35 1.86
CA TRP A 268 3.78 -12.68 2.78
C TRP A 268 3.69 -11.71 3.96
N ARG A 269 4.84 -11.20 4.45
CA ARG A 269 4.90 -10.30 5.60
C ARG A 269 4.30 -8.95 5.26
N ASP A 270 4.61 -8.43 4.07
CA ASP A 270 3.99 -7.20 3.57
C ASP A 270 2.46 -7.36 3.55
N ALA A 271 1.96 -8.48 3.02
CA ALA A 271 0.54 -8.76 2.98
C ALA A 271 -0.09 -8.84 4.38
N ALA A 272 0.55 -9.55 5.31
CA ALA A 272 0.09 -9.65 6.70
C ALA A 272 0.03 -8.28 7.38
N GLU A 273 0.96 -7.36 7.09
CA GLU A 273 0.95 -5.99 7.63
C GLU A 273 -0.22 -5.17 7.08
N PHE A 274 -0.48 -5.22 5.75
CA PHE A 274 -1.67 -4.58 5.17
C PHE A 274 -2.96 -5.13 5.77
N MET A 275 -3.04 -6.46 5.93
CA MET A 275 -4.22 -7.11 6.49
C MET A 275 -4.42 -6.76 7.97
N ALA A 276 -3.35 -6.75 8.77
CA ALA A 276 -3.39 -6.30 10.16
C ALA A 276 -3.84 -4.83 10.29
N LEU A 277 -3.57 -4.00 9.28
CA LEU A 277 -4.06 -2.61 9.19
C LEU A 277 -5.51 -2.48 8.64
N GLY A 278 -6.20 -3.60 8.39
CA GLY A 278 -7.64 -3.61 8.06
C GLY A 278 -7.98 -4.07 6.65
N CYS A 279 -7.00 -4.44 5.83
CA CYS A 279 -7.29 -4.98 4.49
C CYS A 279 -7.83 -6.41 4.54
N GLY A 280 -8.94 -6.69 3.85
CA GLY A 280 -9.48 -8.04 3.69
C GLY A 280 -8.75 -8.85 2.61
N THR A 281 -8.26 -8.17 1.57
CA THR A 281 -7.44 -8.75 0.49
C THR A 281 -6.28 -7.84 0.17
N VAL A 282 -5.28 -8.36 -0.56
CA VAL A 282 -4.17 -7.57 -1.08
C VAL A 282 -4.00 -7.77 -2.59
N GLN A 283 -3.83 -6.67 -3.33
CA GLN A 283 -3.49 -6.70 -4.74
C GLN A 283 -2.00 -6.49 -4.96
N VAL A 284 -1.44 -7.27 -5.88
CA VAL A 284 0.00 -7.32 -6.16
C VAL A 284 0.25 -7.07 -7.65
N CYS A 285 1.25 -6.24 -7.96
CA CYS A 285 1.63 -5.91 -9.33
C CYS A 285 3.14 -6.05 -9.53
N THR A 286 3.93 -5.15 -8.92
CA THR A 286 5.37 -5.06 -9.15
C THR A 286 6.11 -6.36 -8.83
N ALA A 287 5.71 -7.08 -7.76
CA ALA A 287 6.31 -8.37 -7.42
C ALA A 287 6.08 -9.42 -8.53
N ALA A 288 4.86 -9.51 -9.07
CA ALA A 288 4.55 -10.41 -10.18
C ALA A 288 5.31 -10.02 -11.47
N MET A 289 5.49 -8.72 -11.73
CA MET A 289 6.28 -8.24 -12.87
C MET A 289 7.77 -8.52 -12.72
N THR A 290 8.28 -8.56 -11.48
CA THR A 290 9.71 -8.71 -11.19
C THR A 290 10.13 -10.17 -11.04
N TYR A 291 9.30 -10.98 -10.39
CA TYR A 291 9.61 -12.35 -10.00
C TYR A 291 8.74 -13.40 -10.71
N GLY A 292 7.79 -12.98 -11.53
CA GLY A 292 6.83 -13.86 -12.20
C GLY A 292 5.71 -14.35 -11.28
N PHE A 293 4.72 -15.04 -11.85
CA PHE A 293 3.51 -15.43 -11.12
C PHE A 293 3.73 -16.41 -9.97
N ARG A 294 4.84 -17.17 -9.97
CA ARG A 294 5.14 -18.14 -8.90
C ARG A 294 5.50 -17.50 -7.57
N VAL A 295 5.76 -16.19 -7.53
CA VAL A 295 5.97 -15.45 -6.26
C VAL A 295 4.83 -15.67 -5.26
N VAL A 296 3.60 -15.88 -5.75
CA VAL A 296 2.44 -16.14 -4.90
C VAL A 296 2.58 -17.41 -4.06
N GLN A 297 3.36 -18.39 -4.50
CA GLN A 297 3.54 -19.65 -3.77
C GLN A 297 4.30 -19.41 -2.47
N GLU A 298 5.36 -18.59 -2.51
CA GLU A 298 6.10 -18.16 -1.31
C GLU A 298 5.24 -17.27 -0.40
N MET A 299 4.38 -16.44 -0.99
CA MET A 299 3.44 -15.61 -0.25
C MET A 299 2.41 -16.46 0.51
N ILE A 300 1.84 -17.47 -0.16
CA ILE A 300 0.90 -18.44 0.42
C ILE A 300 1.56 -19.24 1.53
N SER A 301 2.72 -19.86 1.26
CA SER A 301 3.40 -20.70 2.25
C SER A 301 3.85 -19.90 3.47
N GLY A 302 4.40 -18.70 3.24
CA GLY A 302 4.87 -17.84 4.32
C GLY A 302 3.74 -17.30 5.20
N LEU A 303 2.61 -16.90 4.60
CA LEU A 303 1.44 -16.44 5.36
C LEU A 303 0.83 -17.58 6.18
N SER A 304 0.62 -18.75 5.57
CA SER A 304 0.06 -19.92 6.26
C SER A 304 0.96 -20.39 7.41
N HIS A 305 2.28 -20.40 7.21
CA HIS A 305 3.23 -20.78 8.26
C HIS A 305 3.21 -19.80 9.44
N TRP A 306 3.26 -18.50 9.17
CA TRP A 306 3.17 -17.48 10.22
C TRP A 306 1.82 -17.54 10.97
N MET A 307 0.73 -17.83 10.27
CA MET A 307 -0.58 -18.03 10.91
C MET A 307 -0.57 -19.27 11.82
N ASP A 308 -0.02 -20.40 11.38
CA ASP A 308 0.16 -21.60 12.21
C ASP A 308 1.01 -21.29 13.46
N GLU A 309 2.13 -20.54 13.32
CA GLU A 309 2.99 -20.13 14.44
C GLU A 309 2.27 -19.23 15.46
N LYS A 310 1.35 -18.38 14.99
CA LYS A 310 0.56 -17.48 15.84
C LYS A 310 -0.74 -18.11 16.36
N GLY A 311 -1.07 -19.32 15.93
CA GLY A 311 -2.33 -19.98 16.27
C GLY A 311 -3.56 -19.35 15.62
N TYR A 312 -3.41 -18.72 14.45
CA TYR A 312 -4.52 -18.20 13.65
C TYR A 312 -5.05 -19.29 12.72
N ALA A 313 -6.35 -19.57 12.81
CA ALA A 313 -7.04 -20.55 11.97
C ALA A 313 -7.46 -19.94 10.61
N SER A 314 -7.81 -18.66 10.60
CA SER A 314 -8.27 -17.91 9.42
C SER A 314 -7.63 -16.53 9.35
N THR A 315 -7.57 -15.95 8.15
CA THR A 315 -7.11 -14.57 7.95
C THR A 315 -7.93 -13.57 8.76
N ALA A 316 -9.23 -13.85 8.98
CA ALA A 316 -10.10 -13.03 9.82
C ALA A 316 -9.61 -12.90 11.27
N ASP A 317 -8.80 -13.83 11.77
CA ASP A 317 -8.30 -13.80 13.15
C ASP A 317 -7.32 -12.66 13.41
N PHE A 318 -6.73 -12.06 12.37
CA PHE A 318 -5.74 -11.00 12.53
C PHE A 318 -6.00 -9.74 11.70
N VAL A 319 -6.91 -9.80 10.72
CA VAL A 319 -7.31 -8.60 9.96
C VAL A 319 -7.76 -7.50 10.93
N GLY A 320 -7.20 -6.30 10.76
CA GLY A 320 -7.53 -5.13 11.57
C GLY A 320 -6.93 -5.08 12.98
N LYS A 321 -6.19 -6.10 13.44
CA LYS A 321 -5.62 -6.12 14.81
C LYS A 321 -4.66 -4.97 15.12
N ALA A 322 -4.05 -4.36 14.11
CA ALA A 322 -3.17 -3.20 14.30
C ALA A 322 -3.93 -1.87 14.32
N VAL A 323 -5.17 -1.80 13.82
CA VAL A 323 -5.94 -0.55 13.69
C VAL A 323 -6.09 0.19 15.01
N PRO A 324 -6.46 -0.45 16.16
CA PRO A 324 -6.56 0.24 17.44
C PRO A 324 -5.22 0.77 17.99
N ASN A 325 -4.10 0.29 17.47
CA ASN A 325 -2.76 0.69 17.88
C ASN A 325 -2.17 1.81 17.00
N VAL A 326 -2.90 2.26 15.97
CA VAL A 326 -2.55 3.45 15.18
C VAL A 326 -3.22 4.66 15.82
N THR A 327 -2.41 5.60 16.30
CA THR A 327 -2.90 6.80 16.97
C THR A 327 -2.13 8.03 16.52
N ASP A 328 -2.75 9.20 16.67
CA ASP A 328 -2.07 10.46 16.45
C ASP A 328 -0.98 10.67 17.51
N TRP A 329 0.09 11.38 17.13
CA TRP A 329 1.26 11.61 17.97
C TRP A 329 0.91 12.14 19.36
N GLN A 330 -0.09 13.03 19.46
CA GLN A 330 -0.48 13.67 20.72
C GLN A 330 -0.98 12.69 21.80
N TYR A 331 -1.32 11.46 21.41
CA TYR A 331 -1.78 10.39 22.30
C TYR A 331 -0.69 9.34 22.58
N LEU A 332 0.53 9.49 22.06
CA LEU A 332 1.64 8.61 22.44
C LEU A 332 2.01 8.82 23.90
N ASN A 333 2.42 7.74 24.57
CA ASN A 333 2.79 7.77 25.98
C ASN A 333 4.13 8.50 26.17
N LEU A 334 4.09 9.74 26.66
CA LEU A 334 5.26 10.55 26.97
C LEU A 334 6.03 10.06 28.21
N ASN A 335 5.42 9.21 29.03
CA ASN A 335 6.09 8.60 30.18
C ASN A 335 6.83 7.30 29.83
N TYR A 336 6.67 6.78 28.61
CA TYR A 336 7.46 5.64 28.13
C TYR A 336 8.89 6.10 27.85
N ILE A 337 9.86 5.57 28.59
CA ILE A 337 11.28 5.91 28.45
C ILE A 337 12.06 4.65 28.10
N ALA A 338 12.90 4.75 27.08
CA ALA A 338 13.83 3.69 26.71
C ALA A 338 15.25 4.25 26.57
N LYS A 339 16.23 3.35 26.47
CA LYS A 339 17.62 3.66 26.16
C LYS A 339 18.17 2.66 25.15
N ALA A 340 19.03 3.14 24.26
CA ALA A 340 19.74 2.26 23.35
C ALA A 340 20.78 1.43 24.12
N ARG A 341 20.96 0.17 23.73
CA ARG A 341 22.01 -0.72 24.23
C ARG A 341 22.71 -1.37 23.06
N ILE A 342 24.05 -1.30 23.07
CA ILE A 342 24.89 -1.88 22.02
C ILE A 342 25.48 -3.19 22.55
N ASP A 343 25.15 -4.29 21.91
CA ASP A 343 25.81 -5.58 22.12
C ASP A 343 27.24 -5.50 21.55
N GLN A 344 28.22 -5.57 22.44
CA GLN A 344 29.64 -5.45 22.08
C GLN A 344 30.17 -6.71 21.39
N ASP A 345 29.55 -7.88 21.62
CA ASP A 345 29.96 -9.14 20.99
C ASP A 345 29.45 -9.20 19.54
N ALA A 346 28.27 -8.63 19.27
CA ALA A 346 27.74 -8.48 17.91
C ALA A 346 28.37 -7.31 17.13
N CYS A 347 28.96 -6.32 17.81
CA CYS A 347 29.44 -5.09 17.21
C CYS A 347 30.64 -5.31 16.28
N ILE A 348 30.47 -5.00 14.99
CA ILE A 348 31.56 -5.05 13.98
C ILE A 348 32.41 -3.77 13.92
N LYS A 349 32.27 -2.87 14.90
CA LYS A 349 33.06 -1.63 15.05
C LYS A 349 33.02 -0.65 13.87
N CYS A 350 31.97 -0.70 13.05
CA CYS A 350 31.82 0.16 11.86
C CYS A 350 31.67 1.65 12.19
N GLY A 351 31.10 2.00 13.35
CA GLY A 351 30.92 3.38 13.81
C GLY A 351 29.75 4.14 13.20
N ARG A 352 28.85 3.48 12.44
CA ARG A 352 27.65 4.14 11.90
C ARG A 352 26.72 4.69 12.97
N CYS A 353 26.52 3.93 14.05
CA CYS A 353 25.71 4.38 15.19
C CYS A 353 26.28 5.65 15.83
N TYR A 354 27.60 5.69 16.04
CA TYR A 354 28.31 6.87 16.53
C TYR A 354 28.13 8.05 15.57
N ALA A 355 28.49 7.91 14.29
CA ALA A 355 28.40 8.99 13.32
C ALA A 355 26.97 9.54 13.20
N ALA A 356 25.96 8.67 13.15
CA ALA A 356 24.56 9.09 13.13
C ALA A 356 24.17 9.89 14.38
N CYS A 357 24.58 9.43 15.57
CA CYS A 357 24.25 10.12 16.81
C CYS A 357 25.03 11.43 16.98
N GLU A 358 26.32 11.41 16.66
CA GLU A 358 27.27 12.51 16.84
C GLU A 358 27.00 13.64 15.86
N ASP A 359 26.91 13.35 14.57
CA ASP A 359 26.85 14.40 13.55
C ASP A 359 25.42 14.88 13.29
N THR A 360 24.39 14.07 13.60
CA THR A 360 23.02 14.31 13.11
C THR A 360 21.92 14.21 14.17
N SER A 361 22.24 13.98 15.45
CA SER A 361 21.21 13.81 16.48
C SER A 361 21.58 14.38 17.85
N HIS A 362 22.11 13.57 18.77
CA HIS A 362 22.10 13.87 20.22
C HIS A 362 23.44 13.65 20.92
N GLN A 363 24.53 13.33 20.19
CA GLN A 363 25.88 13.16 20.77
C GLN A 363 25.90 12.19 21.97
N ALA A 364 25.04 11.17 21.93
CA ALA A 364 24.74 10.27 23.04
C ALA A 364 25.43 8.91 22.92
N ILE A 365 26.36 8.75 21.97
CA ILE A 365 27.18 7.55 21.83
C ILE A 365 28.63 7.98 21.89
N TRP A 366 29.39 7.43 22.83
CA TRP A 366 30.82 7.66 22.94
C TRP A 366 31.59 6.65 22.10
N MET A 367 32.62 7.13 21.41
CA MET A 367 33.67 6.27 20.85
C MET A 367 34.84 6.23 21.83
N LYS A 368 34.96 5.13 22.57
CA LYS A 368 36.09 4.86 23.47
C LYS A 368 37.29 4.31 22.69
N GLU A 369 38.41 4.14 23.38
CA GLU A 369 39.60 3.51 22.84
C GLU A 369 39.29 2.14 22.22
N GLY A 370 39.95 1.80 21.11
CA GLY A 370 39.72 0.53 20.41
C GLY A 370 38.39 0.46 19.64
N ARG A 371 37.76 1.62 19.36
CA ARG A 371 36.47 1.75 18.66
C ARG A 371 35.34 0.97 19.34
N VAL A 372 35.33 1.01 20.67
CA VAL A 372 34.22 0.54 21.49
C VAL A 372 33.19 1.66 21.54
N PHE A 373 31.94 1.34 21.18
CA PHE A 373 30.85 2.32 21.13
C PHE A 373 29.93 2.10 22.31
N GLU A 374 29.74 3.13 23.13
CA GLU A 374 28.98 3.06 24.38
C GLU A 374 27.90 4.14 24.41
N VAL A 375 26.68 3.78 24.81
CA VAL A 375 25.57 4.73 24.92
C VAL A 375 25.71 5.50 26.23
N ASN A 376 25.69 6.84 26.15
CA ASN A 376 25.61 7.70 27.31
C ASN A 376 24.14 7.93 27.68
N ASP A 377 23.67 7.27 28.74
CA ASP A 377 22.28 7.37 29.19
C ASP A 377 21.87 8.77 29.64
N ALA A 378 22.83 9.62 30.04
CA ALA A 378 22.57 11.01 30.40
C ALA A 378 22.22 11.88 29.18
N GLU A 379 22.51 11.43 27.95
CA GLU A 379 22.22 12.19 26.72
C GLU A 379 21.25 11.44 25.80
N CYS A 380 21.18 10.10 25.92
CA CYS A 380 20.36 9.29 25.04
C CYS A 380 18.86 9.59 25.21
N VAL A 381 18.22 10.04 24.13
CA VAL A 381 16.77 10.25 24.06
C VAL A 381 16.02 9.04 23.47
N ALA A 382 16.73 7.96 23.11
CA ALA A 382 16.19 6.79 22.43
C ALA A 382 15.43 7.08 21.13
N CYS A 383 15.96 7.96 20.26
CA CYS A 383 15.35 8.30 18.97
C CYS A 383 15.34 7.17 17.92
N ASN A 384 15.91 6.00 18.23
CA ASN A 384 16.02 4.82 17.37
C ASN A 384 16.93 4.90 16.13
N LEU A 385 17.44 6.09 15.77
CA LEU A 385 18.29 6.23 14.59
C LEU A 385 19.52 5.30 14.59
N CYS A 386 20.18 5.12 15.75
CA CYS A 386 21.36 4.26 15.83
C CYS A 386 21.05 2.79 15.56
N VAL A 387 19.85 2.33 15.93
CA VAL A 387 19.36 0.97 15.64
C VAL A 387 19.12 0.83 14.14
N ASP A 388 18.39 1.77 13.55
CA ASP A 388 17.97 1.70 12.14
C ASP A 388 19.13 1.78 11.13
N VAL A 389 20.23 2.45 11.49
CA VAL A 389 21.43 2.56 10.63
C VAL A 389 22.46 1.46 10.88
N CYS A 390 22.28 0.65 11.93
CA CYS A 390 23.19 -0.44 12.25
C CYS A 390 23.09 -1.54 11.18
N PRO A 391 24.22 -1.96 10.56
CA PRO A 391 24.19 -2.99 9.52
C PRO A 391 24.11 -4.41 10.10
N VAL A 392 24.17 -4.57 11.43
CA VAL A 392 24.10 -5.86 12.11
C VAL A 392 22.76 -5.94 12.81
N GLU A 393 21.92 -6.88 12.36
CA GLU A 393 20.60 -7.13 12.93
C GLU A 393 20.73 -7.41 14.44
N ASN A 394 19.85 -6.79 15.23
CA ASN A 394 19.79 -6.94 16.69
C ASN A 394 21.06 -6.56 17.48
N CYS A 395 22.09 -5.98 16.85
CA CYS A 395 23.29 -5.50 17.57
C CYS A 395 22.99 -4.32 18.50
N ILE A 396 21.98 -3.51 18.17
CA ILE A 396 21.52 -2.41 19.02
C ILE A 396 20.03 -2.62 19.30
N SER A 397 19.64 -2.54 20.57
CA SER A 397 18.25 -2.68 21.01
C SER A 397 17.81 -1.47 21.82
N MET A 398 16.49 -1.26 21.88
CA MET A 398 15.87 -0.31 22.82
C MET A 398 15.41 -1.05 24.06
N VAL A 399 15.95 -0.66 25.21
CA VAL A 399 15.59 -1.22 26.51
C VAL A 399 14.76 -0.20 27.27
N GLU A 400 13.53 -0.58 27.61
CA GLU A 400 12.62 0.22 28.43
C GLU A 400 13.15 0.35 29.87
N LEU A 401 13.12 1.57 30.39
CA LEU A 401 13.30 1.82 31.82
C LEU A 401 11.99 1.56 32.55
N GLN A 402 12.05 0.79 33.63
CA GLN A 402 10.91 0.42 34.46
C GLN A 402 10.45 1.58 35.35
N PRO A 403 9.17 1.64 35.70
CA PRO A 403 8.67 2.61 36.67
C PRO A 403 9.45 2.57 37.98
N GLY A 404 9.83 3.76 38.48
CA GLY A 404 10.69 3.90 39.66
C GLY A 404 12.19 4.04 39.35
N GLU A 405 12.65 3.66 38.15
CA GLU A 405 14.01 3.96 37.71
C GLU A 405 14.19 5.45 37.40
N THR A 406 15.42 5.95 37.48
CA THR A 406 15.73 7.36 37.16
C THR A 406 16.23 7.47 35.71
N ASP A 407 15.55 8.28 34.89
CA ASP A 407 16.08 8.70 33.59
C ASP A 407 17.23 9.70 33.81
N LEU A 408 18.47 9.22 33.65
CA LEU A 408 19.67 10.02 33.85
C LEU A 408 19.71 11.30 33.00
N ARG A 409 19.01 11.32 31.86
CA ARG A 409 18.95 12.50 30.98
C ARG A 409 18.12 13.63 31.55
N THR A 410 17.00 13.30 32.19
CA THR A 410 16.08 14.30 32.74
C THR A 410 16.23 14.48 34.24
N GLY A 411 16.92 13.56 34.93
CA GLY A 411 16.99 13.47 36.38
C GLY A 411 15.64 13.10 37.03
N LYS A 412 14.65 12.69 36.24
CA LYS A 412 13.30 12.36 36.71
C LYS A 412 13.13 10.86 36.88
N VAL A 413 12.26 10.48 37.81
CA VAL A 413 11.83 9.09 37.99
C VAL A 413 10.81 8.74 36.91
N VAL A 414 10.96 7.57 36.29
CA VAL A 414 10.01 7.02 35.31
C VAL A 414 8.69 6.74 36.01
N GLN A 415 7.61 7.27 35.45
CA GLN A 415 6.27 7.15 36.00
C GLN A 415 5.57 5.91 35.43
N ALA A 416 4.81 5.20 36.26
CA ALA A 416 4.00 4.06 35.82
C ALA A 416 2.75 4.51 35.03
N ASP A 417 2.21 5.68 35.38
CA ASP A 417 0.96 6.15 34.81
C ASP A 417 1.16 6.67 33.39
N TYR A 418 0.17 6.42 32.54
CA TYR A 418 0.12 6.98 31.19
C TYR A 418 -0.03 8.50 31.22
N ALA A 419 0.79 9.20 30.43
CA ALA A 419 0.60 10.62 30.15
C ALA A 419 0.91 10.89 28.69
N ASN A 420 0.19 11.83 28.07
CA ASN A 420 0.36 12.19 26.67
C ASN A 420 0.42 13.71 26.49
N TRP A 421 0.59 14.18 25.25
CA TRP A 421 0.71 15.61 24.96
C TRP A 421 -0.53 16.41 25.35
N THR A 422 -1.73 15.85 25.23
CA THR A 422 -2.98 16.56 25.54
C THR A 422 -3.07 17.00 27.01
N MET A 423 -2.41 16.26 27.90
CA MET A 423 -2.35 16.51 29.35
C MET A 423 -1.08 17.24 29.78
N HIS A 424 -0.12 17.42 28.87
CA HIS A 424 1.20 17.94 29.20
C HIS A 424 1.13 19.45 29.53
N PRO A 425 1.79 19.94 30.60
CA PRO A 425 1.68 21.34 31.03
C PRO A 425 2.19 22.37 29.99
N ASN A 426 3.03 21.94 29.06
CA ASN A 426 3.51 22.79 27.95
C ASN A 426 2.58 22.78 26.73
N ASN A 427 1.52 21.98 26.72
CA ASN A 427 0.54 22.03 25.65
C ASN A 427 -0.28 23.32 25.82
N PRO A 428 -0.21 24.28 24.89
CA PRO A 428 -0.93 25.55 25.01
C PRO A 428 -2.46 25.35 25.04
N MET A 429 -2.94 24.24 24.51
CA MET A 429 -4.37 23.89 24.52
C MET A 429 -4.82 23.23 25.83
N SER A 430 -3.89 22.79 26.70
CA SER A 430 -4.24 22.11 27.96
C SER A 430 -4.89 23.02 29.01
N LYS A 431 -4.84 24.35 28.82
CA LYS A 431 -5.36 25.37 29.74
C LYS A 431 -6.60 26.12 29.26
N ALA A 432 -7.31 25.64 28.23
CA ALA A 432 -8.56 26.27 27.76
C ALA A 432 -9.80 25.56 28.33
N ALA A 433 -9.96 25.63 29.65
CA ALA A 433 -11.21 25.35 30.35
C ALA A 433 -11.24 26.18 31.64
N GLU A 434 -11.39 27.50 31.49
CA GLU A 434 -11.91 28.38 32.54
C GLU A 434 -13.31 28.86 32.14
#